data_AF-A0A428J6W2-F1
#
_entry.id   AF-A0A428J6W2-F1
#
_cell.length_a   1.000
_cell.length_b   1.000
_cell.length_c   1.000
_cell.angle_alpha   90.00
_cell.angle_beta   90.00
_cell.angle_gamma   90.00
#
_symmetry.space_group_name_H-M   'P 1'
#
loop_
_entity.id
_entity.type
_entity.pdbx_description
1 polymer ?
#
loop_
_entity_poly.entity_id
_entity_poly.type
_entity_poly.pdbx_seq_one_letter_code
_entity_poly.pdbx_strand_id
1 'polypeptide(L)'
;MTNSIEVKLQELFNSIQIQPEYSRSPLEISQFHWNQKLDDFVVEYVIGNKKYIFHFDVERAANLNSEQVFQDPLEQLEFEVNYIKRMHERGIGAKEYYPFTDITTYVG
;
A
#
# COMPACT_ATOMS: atom_id res chain seq x y z
N MET A 1 8.92 23.29 -3.31
CA MET A 1 8.16 22.65 -4.40
C MET A 1 7.74 21.29 -3.86
N THR A 2 6.45 21.07 -3.66
CA THR A 2 5.94 19.75 -3.24
C THR A 2 6.28 18.75 -4.34
N ASN A 3 6.92 17.63 -3.99
CA ASN A 3 7.34 16.63 -4.96
C ASN A 3 6.08 16.04 -5.62
N SER A 4 6.06 15.92 -6.94
CA SER A 4 4.86 15.49 -7.69
C SER A 4 4.37 14.10 -7.26
N ILE A 5 5.28 13.24 -6.77
CA ILE A 5 4.95 11.91 -6.25
C ILE A 5 4.27 12.00 -4.88
N GLU A 6 4.72 12.88 -3.99
CA GLU A 6 4.12 13.04 -2.66
C GLU A 6 2.66 13.52 -2.78
N VAL A 7 2.37 14.41 -3.73
CA VAL A 7 1.01 14.84 -4.05
C VAL A 7 0.17 13.67 -4.54
N LYS A 8 0.68 12.85 -5.46
CA LYS A 8 -0.02 11.66 -5.96
C LYS A 8 -0.28 10.63 -4.85
N LEU A 9 0.67 10.41 -3.95
CA LEU A 9 0.51 9.54 -2.79
C LEU A 9 -0.58 10.06 -1.85
N GLN A 10 -0.60 11.37 -1.60
CA GLN A 10 -1.64 12.00 -0.80
C GLN A 10 -3.02 11.85 -1.43
N GLU A 11 -3.14 12.06 -2.74
CA GLU A 11 -4.38 11.88 -3.50
C GLU A 11 -4.87 10.42 -3.46
N LEU A 12 -3.97 9.46 -3.71
CA LEU A 12 -4.24 8.04 -3.60
C LEU A 12 -4.77 7.69 -2.21
N PHE A 13 -4.05 8.03 -1.14
CA PHE A 13 -4.43 7.64 0.21
C PHE A 13 -5.71 8.32 0.70
N ASN A 14 -5.94 9.58 0.30
CA ASN A 14 -7.20 10.27 0.60
C ASN A 14 -8.40 9.65 -0.13
N SER A 15 -8.18 9.00 -1.27
CA SER A 15 -9.26 8.30 -2.01
C SER A 15 -9.65 6.96 -1.39
N ILE A 16 -8.81 6.38 -0.54
CA ILE A 16 -8.99 5.05 0.02
C ILE A 16 -9.77 5.14 1.34
N GLN A 17 -11.06 4.86 1.25
CA GLN A 17 -11.91 4.56 2.40
C GLN A 17 -12.17 3.05 2.48
N ILE A 18 -11.97 2.46 3.66
CA ILE A 18 -12.10 1.03 3.91
C ILE A 18 -13.30 0.80 4.84
N GLN A 19 -14.20 -0.11 4.47
CA GLN A 19 -15.39 -0.49 5.26
C GLN A 19 -15.25 -1.95 5.73
N PRO A 20 -14.64 -2.22 6.90
CA PRO A 20 -14.32 -3.60 7.27
C PRO A 20 -15.58 -4.44 7.49
N GLU A 21 -15.56 -5.72 7.09
CA GLU A 21 -16.72 -6.62 7.14
C GLU A 21 -17.35 -6.72 8.54
N TYR A 22 -16.49 -6.73 9.57
CA TYR A 22 -16.87 -6.96 10.97
C TYR A 22 -16.79 -5.69 11.84
N SER A 23 -16.67 -4.50 11.23
CA SER A 23 -16.61 -3.21 11.95
C SER A 23 -17.64 -2.23 11.41
N ARG A 24 -18.24 -1.43 12.29
CA ARG A 24 -19.11 -0.31 11.90
C ARG A 24 -18.34 0.99 11.65
N SER A 25 -17.07 1.04 12.06
CA SER A 25 -16.21 2.20 11.89
C SER A 25 -15.36 2.02 10.64
N PRO A 26 -15.39 2.99 9.70
CA PRO A 26 -14.48 2.97 8.57
C PRO A 26 -13.03 3.07 9.04
N LEU A 27 -12.13 2.48 8.27
CA LEU A 27 -10.71 2.68 8.40
C LEU A 27 -10.23 3.58 7.26
N GLU A 28 -9.26 4.42 7.59
CA GLU A 28 -8.59 5.32 6.66
C GLU A 28 -7.09 5.13 6.81
N ILE A 29 -6.36 5.56 5.80
CA ILE A 29 -4.90 5.68 5.90
C ILE A 29 -4.61 6.96 6.69
N SER A 30 -4.29 6.81 7.98
CA SER A 30 -4.20 7.94 8.91
C SER A 30 -2.87 8.69 8.85
N GLN A 31 -1.82 7.99 8.44
CA GLN A 31 -0.45 8.49 8.36
C GLN A 31 0.26 7.78 7.23
N PHE A 32 1.15 8.50 6.55
CA PHE A 32 2.12 7.90 5.65
C PHE A 32 3.45 8.66 5.63
N HIS A 33 4.50 7.98 5.20
CA HIS A 33 5.81 8.53 4.97
C HIS A 33 6.40 7.91 3.70
N TRP A 34 6.87 8.75 2.79
CA TRP A 34 7.65 8.33 1.62
C TRP A 34 9.11 8.74 1.83
N ASN A 35 10.04 7.83 1.55
CA ASN A 35 11.47 8.07 1.71
C ASN A 35 12.09 9.04 0.68
N GLN A 36 11.30 9.54 -0.28
CA GLN A 36 11.68 10.51 -1.31
C GLN A 36 12.74 9.99 -2.30
N LYS A 37 12.89 8.67 -2.41
CA LYS A 37 13.79 8.01 -3.36
C LYS A 37 12.98 7.24 -4.40
N LEU A 38 13.35 7.40 -5.66
CA LEU A 38 12.70 6.71 -6.78
C LEU A 38 13.40 5.40 -7.14
N ASP A 39 14.72 5.35 -6.92
CA ASP A 39 15.58 4.18 -7.08
C ASP A 39 15.40 3.14 -5.95
N ASP A 40 14.89 3.60 -4.81
CA ASP A 40 14.58 2.81 -3.62
C ASP A 40 13.18 3.22 -3.14
N PHE A 41 12.13 2.84 -3.87
CA PHE A 41 10.79 3.39 -3.61
C PHE A 41 10.14 2.71 -2.39
N VAL A 42 10.12 3.43 -1.25
CA VAL A 42 9.57 2.94 0.01
C VAL A 42 8.49 3.88 0.55
N VAL A 43 7.30 3.33 0.78
CA VAL A 43 6.17 4.05 1.39
C VAL A 43 5.66 3.29 2.60
N GLU A 44 5.71 3.95 3.75
CA GLU A 44 5.13 3.45 4.99
C GLU A 44 3.77 4.10 5.21
N TYR A 45 2.76 3.35 5.63
CA TYR A 45 1.44 3.89 5.91
C TYR A 45 0.71 3.10 7.01
N VAL A 46 -0.28 3.73 7.64
CA VAL A 46 -0.99 3.15 8.80
C VAL A 46 -2.48 3.01 8.49
N ILE A 47 -3.03 1.81 8.68
CA ILE A 47 -4.47 1.52 8.62
C ILE A 47 -4.87 0.92 9.96
N GLY A 48 -5.70 1.64 10.73
CA GLY A 48 -6.07 1.24 12.09
C GLY A 48 -4.84 1.14 13.01
N ASN A 49 -4.58 -0.04 13.55
CA ASN A 49 -3.43 -0.34 14.41
C ASN A 49 -2.33 -1.15 13.70
N LYS A 50 -2.31 -1.15 12.36
CA LYS A 50 -1.32 -1.87 11.57
C LYS A 50 -0.51 -0.90 10.72
N LYS A 51 0.80 -1.10 10.73
CA LYS A 51 1.73 -0.42 9.83
C LYS A 51 1.97 -1.30 8.62
N TYR A 52 1.96 -0.67 7.45
CA TYR A 52 2.23 -1.26 6.16
C TYR A 52 3.48 -0.61 5.60
N ILE A 53 4.38 -1.42 5.05
CA ILE A 53 5.63 -0.96 4.45
C ILE A 53 5.66 -1.52 3.05
N PHE A 54 5.42 -0.66 2.07
CA PHE A 54 5.59 -0.98 0.67
C PHE A 54 7.03 -0.67 0.26
N HIS A 55 7.73 -1.64 -0.30
CA HIS A 55 9.06 -1.47 -0.85
C HIS A 55 9.11 -2.09 -2.25
N PHE A 56 9.22 -1.24 -3.27
CA PHE A 56 9.29 -1.70 -4.65
C PHE A 56 10.72 -2.05 -5.04
N ASP A 57 10.91 -3.31 -5.42
CA ASP A 57 12.18 -3.85 -5.90
C ASP A 57 12.01 -4.23 -7.38
N VAL A 58 12.75 -3.52 -8.24
CA VAL A 58 12.68 -3.68 -9.71
C VAL A 58 13.12 -5.09 -10.14
N GLU A 59 14.15 -5.65 -9.51
CA GLU A 59 14.64 -6.99 -9.84
C GLU A 59 13.60 -8.04 -9.47
N ARG A 60 13.00 -7.90 -8.29
CA ARG A 60 11.92 -8.78 -7.85
C ARG A 60 10.68 -8.63 -8.72
N ALA A 61 10.31 -7.43 -9.15
CA ALA A 61 9.19 -7.18 -10.06
C ALA A 61 9.39 -7.85 -11.42
N ALA A 62 10.59 -7.77 -11.98
CA ALA A 62 10.94 -8.46 -13.22
C ALA A 62 10.87 -9.98 -13.10
N ASN A 63 11.25 -10.53 -11.93
CA ASN A 63 11.29 -11.97 -11.69
C ASN A 63 9.93 -12.60 -11.39
N LEU A 64 8.99 -11.83 -10.83
CA LEU A 64 7.66 -12.36 -10.48
C LEU A 64 6.81 -12.69 -11.71
N ASN A 65 7.16 -12.17 -12.90
CA ASN A 65 6.58 -12.44 -14.22
C ASN A 65 5.09 -12.84 -14.20
N SER A 66 4.30 -12.05 -13.48
CA SER A 66 2.87 -12.26 -13.30
C SER A 66 2.14 -11.10 -13.94
N GLU A 67 0.99 -11.35 -14.56
CA GLU A 67 0.14 -10.31 -15.18
C GLU A 67 -0.33 -9.23 -14.18
N GLN A 68 -0.07 -9.42 -12.87
CA GLN A 68 -0.52 -8.58 -11.78
C GLN A 68 0.60 -7.75 -11.14
N VAL A 69 1.81 -7.76 -11.70
CA VAL A 69 2.94 -6.93 -11.22
C VAL A 69 3.20 -5.80 -12.21
N PHE A 70 2.97 -4.57 -11.75
CA PHE A 70 3.26 -3.34 -12.48
C PHE A 70 4.74 -2.97 -12.34
N GLN A 71 5.30 -2.38 -13.40
CA GLN A 71 6.69 -1.89 -13.41
C GLN A 71 6.81 -0.47 -12.86
N ASP A 72 5.70 0.28 -12.82
CA ASP A 72 5.65 1.57 -12.15
C ASP A 72 5.36 1.36 -10.64
N PRO A 73 6.19 1.90 -9.74
CA PRO A 73 6.05 1.67 -8.31
C PRO A 73 4.78 2.29 -7.72
N LEU A 74 4.27 3.38 -8.30
CA LEU A 74 3.05 4.03 -7.83
C LEU A 74 1.81 3.24 -8.27
N GLU A 75 1.78 2.75 -9.51
CA GLU A 75 0.72 1.84 -9.99
C GLU A 75 0.70 0.55 -9.18
N GLN A 76 1.87 -0.04 -8.89
CA GLN A 76 1.97 -1.23 -8.05
C GLN A 76 1.47 -0.96 -6.63
N LEU A 77 1.86 0.17 -6.03
CA LEU A 77 1.38 0.57 -4.70
C LEU A 77 -0.15 0.73 -4.69
N GLU A 78 -0.72 1.41 -5.69
CA GLU A 78 -2.17 1.58 -5.81
C GLU A 78 -2.88 0.23 -5.91
N PHE A 79 -2.34 -0.70 -6.70
CA PHE A 79 -2.89 -2.05 -6.81
C PHE A 79 -2.88 -2.78 -5.47
N GLU A 80 -1.75 -2.80 -4.76
CA GLU A 80 -1.63 -3.49 -3.47
C GLU A 80 -2.50 -2.86 -2.38
N VAL A 81 -2.58 -1.53 -2.33
CA VAL A 81 -3.44 -0.81 -1.38
C VAL A 81 -4.91 -1.12 -1.63
N ASN A 82 -5.34 -1.18 -2.90
CA ASN A 82 -6.70 -1.59 -3.24
C ASN A 82 -6.97 -3.05 -2.88
N TYR A 83 -5.98 -3.94 -3.02
CA TYR A 83 -6.12 -5.32 -2.56
C TYR A 83 -6.22 -5.38 -1.03
N ILE A 84 -5.36 -4.67 -0.30
CA ILE A 84 -5.38 -4.60 1.16
C ILE A 84 -6.72 -4.05 1.67
N LYS A 85 -7.28 -3.04 1.00
CA LYS A 85 -8.66 -2.59 1.25
C LYS A 85 -9.64 -3.77 1.17
N ARG A 86 -9.62 -4.55 0.08
CA ARG A 86 -10.48 -5.74 -0.06
C ARG A 86 -10.23 -6.77 1.04
N MET A 87 -9.00 -6.91 1.52
CA MET A 87 -8.68 -7.81 2.64
C MET A 87 -9.42 -7.40 3.91
N HIS A 88 -9.48 -6.10 4.22
CA HIS A 88 -10.26 -5.60 5.35
C HIS A 88 -11.77 -5.73 5.13
N GLU A 89 -12.25 -5.46 3.91
CA GLU A 89 -13.67 -5.46 3.57
C GLU A 89 -14.30 -6.86 3.46
N ARG A 90 -13.50 -7.90 3.23
CA ARG A 90 -13.98 -9.26 2.93
C ARG A 90 -13.30 -10.38 3.73
N GLY A 91 -12.33 -10.03 4.59
CA GLY A 91 -11.57 -11.01 5.37
C GLY A 91 -10.69 -11.97 4.56
N ILE A 92 -10.51 -11.76 3.25
CA ILE A 92 -9.69 -12.61 2.36
C ILE A 92 -8.34 -11.96 2.09
N GLY A 93 -7.23 -12.68 2.20
CA GLY A 93 -5.93 -12.14 1.84
C GLY A 93 -4.87 -13.18 1.59
N ALA A 94 -4.16 -13.03 0.47
CA ALA A 94 -3.01 -13.85 0.11
C ALA A 94 -1.84 -12.97 -0.31
N LYS A 95 -0.64 -13.25 0.23
CA LYS A 95 0.58 -12.44 0.06
C LYS A 95 0.99 -12.27 -1.42
N GLU A 96 0.58 -13.18 -2.28
CA GLU A 96 0.81 -13.11 -3.73
C GLU A 96 0.20 -11.87 -4.40
N TYR A 97 -0.84 -11.26 -3.81
CA TYR A 97 -1.50 -10.06 -4.33
C TYR A 97 -0.99 -8.75 -3.70
N TYR A 98 -0.14 -8.84 -2.69
CA TYR A 98 0.58 -7.70 -2.10
C TYR A 98 2.05 -8.06 -1.88
N PRO A 99 2.76 -8.49 -2.94
CA PRO A 99 4.11 -9.04 -2.82
C PRO A 99 5.10 -8.03 -2.23
N PHE A 100 4.92 -6.73 -2.46
CA PHE A 100 5.83 -5.67 -2.03
C PHE A 100 5.45 -5.01 -0.71
N THR A 101 4.30 -5.36 -0.11
CA THR A 101 3.85 -4.78 1.16
C THR A 101 4.00 -5.74 2.34
N ASP A 102 4.80 -5.36 3.32
CA ASP A 102 4.85 -6.06 4.61
C ASP A 102 3.93 -5.41 5.65
N ILE A 103 3.35 -6.25 6.51
CA ILE A 103 2.35 -5.83 7.50
C ILE A 103 2.91 -6.12 8.89
N THR A 104 3.04 -5.08 9.70
CA THR A 104 3.46 -5.19 11.10
C THR A 104 2.38 -4.63 12.03
N THR A 105 2.23 -5.25 13.20
CA THR A 105 1.32 -4.71 14.22
C THR A 105 1.97 -3.46 14.80
N TYR A 106 1.24 -2.34 14.81
CA TYR A 106 1.73 -1.12 15.44
C TYR A 106 1.69 -1.32 16.96
N VAL A 107 2.88 -1.47 17.56
CA VAL A 107 3.04 -1.48 19.01
C VAL A 107 3.25 -0.03 19.44
N GLY A 108 2.15 0.71 19.51
CA GLY A 108 2.09 2.10 19.98
C GLY A 108 1.37 2.19 21.30
#